data_AF-A0A2M8FQQ5-F1
#
_entry.id   AF-A0A2M8FQQ5-F1
#
_cell.length_a   1.000
_cell.length_b   1.000
_cell.length_c   1.000
_cell.angle_alpha   90.00
_cell.angle_beta   90.00
_cell.angle_gamma   90.00
#
_symmetry.space_group_name_H-M   'P 1'
#
loop_
_entity.id
_entity.type
_entity.pdbx_description
1 polymer ?
#
loop_
_entity_poly.entity_id
_entity_poly.type
_entity_poly.pdbx_seq_one_letter_code
_entity_poly.pdbx_strand_id
1 'polypeptide(L)'
;CSAFNPFSTNGIGGEGFWHLYYPQAIKYGLRVDENIDERKDFKKSTQAAIRYLKDLHELFNDWELTLAAYSSGVVNVKKALLRTKENNYKTIYSRLPTQTNDFVNAYVAMLYLSYYDDFEAVQLNPIFDADTIFVTKKLELKAVEDVLKADIETILFLNPQLIQKTIPKNTIVKFTTKLKTQFLAQKDSIYFYQDSILNQPKPKEKIDTIPAIEEGEFIVYNIKSGDVLGLIAEKHNVTVTQLQSWNNLSGTRIDIGQQLKIYGTEFKQEAAPEPIAEKDSLPKQTTPSQTETRPSTSSYSEIYIVKSGDNLWIIAKKFSGISAEDIMKFNNIDANLKIGQELKIPNK
;
A
#
# COMPACT_ATOMS: atom_id res chain seq x y z
N CYS A 1 17.61 -12.20 -5.85
CA CYS A 1 16.80 -13.42 -5.69
C CYS A 1 16.14 -13.41 -4.31
N SER A 2 15.02 -14.11 -4.14
CA SER A 2 14.31 -14.21 -2.85
C SER A 2 14.93 -15.20 -1.86
N ALA A 3 15.83 -16.08 -2.32
CA ALA A 3 16.41 -17.18 -1.53
C ALA A 3 15.34 -18.06 -0.83
N PHE A 4 14.21 -18.29 -1.49
CA PHE A 4 13.04 -19.01 -0.96
C PHE A 4 12.42 -18.37 0.31
N ASN A 5 12.68 -17.09 0.57
CA ASN A 5 12.03 -16.33 1.64
C ASN A 5 10.74 -15.65 1.12
N PRO A 6 9.54 -16.00 1.65
CA PRO A 6 8.28 -15.38 1.25
C PRO A 6 8.12 -13.92 1.70
N PHE A 7 8.96 -13.42 2.60
CA PHE A 7 8.99 -12.02 3.05
C PHE A 7 10.11 -11.22 2.37
N SER A 8 10.78 -11.78 1.35
CA SER A 8 11.78 -11.07 0.59
C SER A 8 11.14 -9.97 -0.27
N THR A 9 11.74 -8.78 -0.24
CA THR A 9 11.36 -7.64 -1.08
C THR A 9 12.54 -7.20 -1.93
N ASN A 10 12.29 -6.50 -3.03
CA ASN A 10 13.34 -5.88 -3.84
C ASN A 10 13.53 -4.37 -3.56
N GLY A 11 12.88 -3.85 -2.50
CA GLY A 11 12.93 -2.42 -2.12
C GLY A 11 12.17 -1.45 -3.05
N ILE A 12 11.68 -1.91 -4.21
CA ILE A 12 10.98 -1.08 -5.21
C ILE A 12 9.56 -1.59 -5.54
N GLY A 13 8.97 -2.38 -4.63
CA GLY A 13 7.57 -2.83 -4.68
C GLY A 13 7.33 -4.26 -5.19
N GLY A 14 8.40 -4.97 -5.54
CA GLY A 14 8.38 -6.42 -5.79
C GLY A 14 8.50 -7.21 -4.49
N GLU A 15 7.55 -8.12 -4.25
CA GLU A 15 7.39 -8.86 -2.99
C GLU A 15 7.30 -10.37 -3.21
N GLY A 16 7.63 -11.13 -2.16
CA GLY A 16 7.45 -12.58 -2.11
C GLY A 16 8.50 -13.40 -2.86
N PHE A 17 8.24 -14.69 -3.01
CA PHE A 17 9.16 -15.67 -3.62
C PHE A 17 9.68 -15.24 -5.00
N TRP A 18 8.86 -14.51 -5.76
CA TRP A 18 9.13 -14.14 -7.14
C TRP A 18 9.35 -12.63 -7.34
N HIS A 19 9.36 -11.85 -6.26
CA HIS A 19 9.43 -10.37 -6.29
C HIS A 19 8.42 -9.74 -7.25
N LEU A 20 7.19 -10.27 -7.28
CA LEU A 20 6.14 -9.76 -8.17
C LEU A 20 5.68 -8.37 -7.69
N TYR A 21 5.74 -7.41 -8.59
CA TYR A 21 5.15 -6.09 -8.37
C TYR A 21 3.62 -6.18 -8.32
N TYR A 22 2.98 -5.27 -7.58
CA TYR A 22 1.53 -5.28 -7.38
C TYR A 22 0.70 -5.36 -8.69
N PRO A 23 0.95 -4.55 -9.74
CA PRO A 23 0.14 -4.63 -10.98
C PRO A 23 0.23 -6.00 -11.67
N GLN A 24 1.42 -6.60 -11.67
CA GLN A 24 1.68 -7.93 -12.24
C GLN A 24 0.98 -9.02 -11.42
N ALA A 25 1.07 -8.95 -10.09
CA ALA A 25 0.38 -9.88 -9.19
C ALA A 25 -1.13 -9.89 -9.46
N ILE A 26 -1.76 -8.71 -9.49
CA ILE A 26 -3.19 -8.58 -9.82
C ILE A 26 -3.49 -9.07 -11.26
N LYS A 27 -2.67 -8.69 -12.26
CA LYS A 27 -2.85 -9.13 -13.67
C LYS A 27 -2.92 -10.65 -13.79
N TYR A 28 -2.07 -11.38 -13.09
CA TYR A 28 -2.02 -12.85 -13.17
C TYR A 28 -2.90 -13.59 -12.16
N GLY A 29 -3.77 -12.86 -11.45
CA GLY A 29 -4.84 -13.40 -10.63
C GLY A 29 -4.50 -13.66 -9.17
N LEU A 30 -3.45 -13.02 -8.63
CA LEU A 30 -3.15 -13.04 -7.20
C LEU A 30 -4.02 -12.03 -6.45
N ARG A 31 -4.53 -12.42 -5.28
CA ARG A 31 -5.14 -11.50 -4.32
C ARG A 31 -4.06 -10.78 -3.52
N VAL A 32 -4.10 -9.44 -3.55
CA VAL A 32 -3.25 -8.58 -2.70
C VAL A 32 -4.15 -7.49 -2.10
N ASP A 33 -4.44 -7.59 -0.80
CA ASP A 33 -5.23 -6.63 -0.02
C ASP A 33 -4.62 -6.45 1.39
N GLU A 34 -5.30 -5.72 2.27
CA GLU A 34 -4.83 -5.41 3.64
C GLU A 34 -4.63 -6.65 4.55
N ASN A 35 -5.25 -7.78 4.22
CA ASN A 35 -5.23 -9.01 5.03
C ASN A 35 -4.40 -10.11 4.38
N ILE A 36 -4.40 -10.18 3.04
CA ILE A 36 -3.82 -11.27 2.25
C ILE A 36 -2.89 -10.74 1.16
N ASP A 37 -1.66 -11.26 1.10
CA ASP A 37 -0.73 -11.06 -0.03
C ASP A 37 -0.32 -12.42 -0.64
N GLU A 38 -1.02 -12.84 -1.70
CA GLU A 38 -0.74 -14.11 -2.39
C GLU A 38 0.57 -14.12 -3.20
N ARG A 39 1.30 -13.00 -3.28
CA ARG A 39 2.71 -13.01 -3.75
C ARG A 39 3.60 -13.82 -2.80
N LYS A 40 3.19 -13.96 -1.55
CA LYS A 40 3.84 -14.74 -0.49
C LYS A 40 3.33 -16.19 -0.44
N ASP A 41 2.27 -16.56 -1.15
CA ASP A 41 1.86 -17.97 -1.33
C ASP A 41 2.75 -18.62 -2.40
N PHE A 42 3.52 -19.64 -2.04
CA PHE A 42 4.46 -20.29 -2.97
C PHE A 42 3.80 -20.83 -4.24
N LYS A 43 2.66 -21.51 -4.12
CA LYS A 43 2.02 -22.18 -5.27
C LYS A 43 1.38 -21.16 -6.20
N LYS A 44 0.65 -20.19 -5.65
CA LYS A 44 -0.04 -19.15 -6.44
C LYS A 44 0.96 -18.20 -7.10
N SER A 45 1.93 -17.68 -6.34
CA SER A 45 2.96 -16.78 -6.87
C SER A 45 3.80 -17.45 -7.97
N THR A 46 4.15 -18.74 -7.83
CA THR A 46 4.84 -19.51 -8.88
C THR A 46 4.00 -19.63 -10.15
N GLN A 47 2.71 -19.94 -10.03
CA GLN A 47 1.81 -19.99 -11.19
C GLN A 47 1.66 -18.63 -11.89
N ALA A 48 1.61 -17.54 -11.13
CA ALA A 48 1.59 -16.18 -11.66
C ALA A 48 2.91 -15.79 -12.34
N ALA A 49 4.06 -16.11 -11.72
CA ALA A 49 5.38 -15.84 -12.28
C ALA A 49 5.64 -16.61 -13.58
N ILE A 50 5.23 -17.88 -13.66
CA ILE A 50 5.32 -18.69 -14.88
C ILE A 50 4.48 -18.09 -16.02
N ARG A 51 3.26 -17.62 -15.73
CA ARG A 51 2.43 -16.91 -16.72
C ARG A 51 3.11 -15.62 -17.17
N TYR A 52 3.65 -14.83 -16.25
CA TYR A 52 4.37 -13.60 -16.60
C TYR A 52 5.59 -13.86 -17.48
N LEU A 53 6.42 -14.86 -17.15
CA LEU A 53 7.59 -15.24 -17.94
C LEU A 53 7.19 -15.71 -19.35
N LYS A 54 6.04 -16.40 -19.50
CA LYS A 54 5.51 -16.78 -20.82
C LYS A 54 5.09 -15.56 -21.65
N ASP A 55 4.29 -14.65 -21.09
CA ASP A 55 3.91 -13.39 -21.76
C ASP A 55 5.14 -12.56 -22.19
N LEU A 56 6.20 -12.55 -21.36
CA LEU A 56 7.45 -11.87 -21.69
C LEU A 56 8.24 -12.58 -22.79
N HIS A 57 8.29 -13.91 -22.77
CA HIS A 57 8.99 -14.68 -23.79
C HIS A 57 8.29 -14.61 -25.15
N GLU A 58 6.94 -14.62 -25.18
CA GLU A 58 6.16 -14.35 -26.40
C GLU A 58 6.43 -12.94 -26.96
N LEU A 59 6.67 -11.96 -26.08
CA LEU A 59 6.93 -10.58 -26.47
C LEU A 59 8.35 -10.32 -27.03
N PHE A 60 9.37 -11.02 -26.50
CA PHE A 60 10.78 -10.77 -26.86
C PHE A 60 11.41 -11.88 -27.72
N ASN A 61 10.88 -13.10 -27.66
CA ASN A 61 11.41 -14.31 -28.32
C ASN A 61 12.90 -14.59 -28.04
N ASP A 62 13.37 -14.18 -26.86
CA ASP A 62 14.76 -14.21 -26.40
C ASP A 62 14.71 -14.30 -24.86
N TRP A 63 15.47 -15.22 -24.25
CA TRP A 63 15.36 -15.50 -22.81
C TRP A 63 16.09 -14.48 -21.95
N GLU A 64 17.22 -13.94 -22.42
CA GLU A 64 17.99 -12.91 -21.75
C GLU A 64 17.23 -11.57 -21.72
N LEU A 65 16.58 -11.19 -22.83
CA LEU A 65 15.64 -10.06 -22.89
C LEU A 65 14.40 -10.30 -22.02
N THR A 66 13.90 -11.53 -21.95
CA THR A 66 12.79 -11.93 -21.07
C THR A 66 13.15 -11.73 -19.60
N LEU A 67 14.31 -12.23 -19.16
CA LEU A 67 14.81 -12.10 -17.78
C LEU A 67 15.15 -10.64 -17.45
N ALA A 68 15.74 -9.89 -18.39
CA ALA A 68 15.97 -8.46 -18.24
C ALA A 68 14.64 -7.68 -18.07
N ALA A 69 13.60 -8.04 -18.80
CA ALA A 69 12.28 -7.41 -18.72
C ALA A 69 11.48 -7.85 -17.48
N TYR A 70 11.74 -9.05 -16.96
CA TYR A 70 11.22 -9.51 -15.68
C TYR A 70 11.76 -8.65 -14.53
N SER A 71 13.08 -8.44 -14.50
CA SER A 71 13.78 -7.66 -13.47
C SER A 71 13.54 -6.14 -13.58
N SER A 72 13.74 -5.56 -14.77
CA SER A 72 13.70 -4.09 -14.98
C SER A 72 12.38 -3.56 -15.53
N GLY A 73 11.46 -4.43 -15.94
CA GLY A 73 10.21 -4.06 -16.60
C GLY A 73 10.35 -3.89 -18.13
N VAL A 74 9.31 -4.32 -18.85
CA VAL A 74 9.20 -4.27 -20.33
C VAL A 74 9.57 -2.90 -20.93
N VAL A 75 9.17 -1.81 -20.28
CA VAL A 75 9.40 -0.44 -20.78
C VAL A 75 10.89 -0.10 -20.82
N ASN A 76 11.68 -0.55 -19.84
CA ASN A 76 13.11 -0.25 -19.78
C ASN A 76 13.88 -1.04 -20.85
N VAL A 77 13.58 -2.32 -21.01
CA VAL A 77 14.15 -3.15 -22.10
C VAL A 77 13.77 -2.59 -23.47
N LYS A 78 12.49 -2.28 -23.74
CA LYS A 78 12.07 -1.68 -25.02
C LYS A 78 12.76 -0.33 -25.29
N LYS A 79 12.90 0.54 -24.29
CA LYS A 79 13.65 1.80 -24.42
C LYS A 79 15.13 1.58 -24.74
N ALA A 80 15.75 0.54 -24.21
CA ALA A 80 17.14 0.21 -24.50
C ALA A 80 17.32 -0.32 -25.92
N LEU A 81 16.45 -1.24 -26.38
CA LEU A 81 16.46 -1.80 -27.74
C LEU A 81 16.22 -0.71 -28.81
N LEU A 82 15.29 0.21 -28.57
CA LEU A 82 15.03 1.34 -29.48
C LEU A 82 16.24 2.28 -29.63
N ARG A 83 17.15 2.34 -28.65
CA ARG A 83 18.39 3.13 -28.70
C ARG A 83 19.52 2.44 -29.46
N THR A 84 19.54 1.11 -29.51
CA THR A 84 20.55 0.33 -30.25
C THR A 84 20.10 0.02 -31.68
N LYS A 85 18.78 0.01 -31.94
CA LYS A 85 18.16 -0.48 -33.19
C LYS A 85 18.41 -1.97 -33.46
N GLU A 86 18.78 -2.73 -32.43
CA GLU A 86 19.03 -4.17 -32.49
C GLU A 86 18.15 -4.91 -31.49
N ASN A 87 17.76 -6.15 -31.82
CA ASN A 87 16.90 -6.99 -30.99
C ASN A 87 17.68 -8.14 -30.33
N ASN A 88 18.66 -7.82 -29.49
CA ASN A 88 19.43 -8.80 -28.71
C ASN A 88 19.90 -8.21 -27.38
N TYR A 89 20.04 -9.06 -26.35
CA TYR A 89 20.47 -8.64 -25.02
C TYR A 89 21.87 -8.01 -24.99
N LYS A 90 22.81 -8.55 -25.77
CA LYS A 90 24.23 -8.12 -25.79
C LYS A 90 24.40 -6.63 -26.10
N THR A 91 23.62 -6.07 -27.03
CA THR A 91 23.71 -4.64 -27.39
C THR A 91 23.16 -3.70 -26.32
N ILE A 92 22.18 -4.16 -25.54
CA ILE A 92 21.54 -3.35 -24.50
C ILE A 92 22.18 -3.52 -23.11
N TYR A 93 23.06 -4.51 -22.92
CA TYR A 93 23.73 -4.81 -21.65
C TYR A 93 24.24 -3.56 -20.92
N SER A 94 25.03 -2.72 -21.60
CA SER A 94 25.60 -1.48 -21.02
C SER A 94 24.59 -0.34 -20.80
N ARG A 95 23.31 -0.55 -21.12
CA ARG A 95 22.20 0.40 -20.98
C ARG A 95 21.15 -0.05 -19.96
N LEU A 96 21.28 -1.26 -19.41
CA LEU A 96 20.43 -1.78 -18.35
C LEU A 96 21.02 -1.47 -16.96
N PRO A 97 20.20 -1.40 -15.90
CA PRO A 97 20.71 -1.29 -14.53
C PRO A 97 21.61 -2.48 -14.16
N THR A 98 22.65 -2.24 -13.37
CA THR A 98 23.59 -3.30 -12.95
C THR A 98 22.86 -4.47 -12.28
N GLN A 99 21.90 -4.20 -11.39
CA GLN A 99 21.12 -5.24 -10.71
C GLN A 99 20.31 -6.13 -11.67
N THR A 100 19.95 -5.61 -12.85
CA THR A 100 19.26 -6.38 -13.90
C THR A 100 20.22 -7.28 -14.65
N ASN A 101 21.42 -6.79 -14.98
CA ASN A 101 22.47 -7.61 -15.58
C ASN A 101 22.93 -8.69 -14.60
N ASP A 102 23.12 -8.35 -13.32
CA ASP A 102 23.46 -9.30 -12.25
C ASP A 102 22.40 -10.39 -12.10
N PHE A 103 21.11 -10.04 -12.21
CA PHE A 103 20.00 -11.00 -12.19
C PHE A 103 20.04 -11.97 -13.39
N VAL A 104 20.24 -11.47 -14.61
CA VAL A 104 20.36 -12.31 -15.81
C VAL A 104 21.60 -13.21 -15.72
N ASN A 105 22.75 -12.65 -15.35
CA ASN A 105 24.01 -13.36 -15.20
C ASN A 105 23.92 -14.46 -14.13
N ALA A 106 23.29 -14.17 -12.98
CA ALA A 106 23.07 -15.15 -11.92
C ALA A 106 22.14 -16.29 -12.38
N TYR A 107 21.12 -16.00 -13.19
CA TYR A 107 20.25 -17.03 -13.75
C TYR A 107 21.00 -17.93 -14.74
N VAL A 108 21.80 -17.34 -15.64
CA VAL A 108 22.64 -18.08 -16.60
C VAL A 108 23.70 -18.93 -15.87
N ALA A 109 24.31 -18.41 -14.79
CA ALA A 109 25.24 -19.16 -13.97
C ALA A 109 24.58 -20.34 -13.25
N MET A 110 23.39 -20.14 -12.65
CA MET A 110 22.62 -21.23 -12.04
C MET A 110 22.20 -22.29 -13.07
N LEU A 111 21.84 -21.87 -14.29
CA LEU A 111 21.53 -22.78 -15.39
C LEU A 111 22.77 -23.59 -15.78
N TYR A 112 23.92 -22.94 -15.96
CA TYR A 112 25.19 -23.62 -16.26
C TYR A 112 25.54 -24.66 -15.19
N LEU A 113 25.46 -24.30 -13.90
CA LEU A 113 25.66 -25.24 -12.80
C LEU A 113 24.67 -26.41 -12.89
N SER A 114 23.38 -26.16 -13.13
CA SER A 114 22.38 -27.23 -13.24
C SER A 114 22.56 -28.21 -14.41
N TYR A 115 23.40 -27.88 -15.41
CA TYR A 115 23.67 -28.72 -16.59
C TYR A 115 25.07 -29.32 -16.63
N TYR A 116 26.06 -28.68 -16.02
CA TYR A 116 27.49 -29.01 -16.15
C TYR A 116 28.20 -29.27 -14.81
N ASP A 117 27.47 -29.18 -13.69
CA ASP A 117 28.01 -29.50 -12.38
C ASP A 117 27.70 -30.96 -12.02
N ASP A 118 28.75 -31.75 -11.78
CA ASP A 118 28.64 -33.13 -11.30
C ASP A 118 28.28 -33.20 -9.80
N PHE A 119 28.21 -32.06 -9.09
CA PHE A 119 27.70 -32.03 -7.72
C PHE A 119 26.21 -32.36 -7.68
N GLU A 120 25.87 -33.54 -7.14
CA GLU A 120 24.50 -33.91 -6.83
C GLU A 120 23.83 -32.83 -5.97
N ALA A 121 22.83 -32.15 -6.52
CA ALA A 121 22.08 -31.13 -5.80
C ALA A 121 21.43 -31.76 -4.56
N VAL A 122 21.74 -31.25 -3.36
CA VAL A 122 21.19 -31.75 -2.10
C VAL A 122 19.67 -31.68 -2.15
N GLN A 123 19.01 -32.83 -2.32
CA GLN A 123 17.57 -32.90 -2.45
C GLN A 123 16.91 -32.71 -1.09
N LEU A 124 16.70 -31.45 -0.71
CA LEU A 124 15.88 -31.08 0.43
C LEU A 124 14.41 -31.41 0.11
N ASN A 125 13.95 -32.56 0.61
CA ASN A 125 12.54 -32.96 0.67
C ASN A 125 12.00 -32.80 2.11
N PRO A 126 11.90 -31.57 2.68
CA PRO A 126 11.34 -31.38 4.00
C PRO A 126 9.86 -31.76 4.02
N ILE A 127 9.52 -32.80 4.76
CA ILE A 127 8.13 -33.17 5.02
C ILE A 127 7.62 -32.26 6.14
N PHE A 128 6.77 -31.30 5.78
CA PHE A 128 6.05 -30.49 6.75
C PHE A 128 4.74 -31.19 7.13
N ASP A 129 4.52 -31.43 8.42
CA ASP A 129 3.20 -31.80 8.93
C ASP A 129 2.26 -30.59 8.78
N ALA A 130 1.53 -30.53 7.68
CA ALA A 130 0.62 -29.44 7.37
C ALA A 130 -0.56 -29.92 6.51
N ASP A 131 -1.77 -29.58 6.95
CA ASP A 131 -3.02 -29.89 6.27
C ASP A 131 -3.92 -28.63 6.26
N THR A 132 -4.82 -28.56 5.30
CA THR A 132 -5.67 -27.39 5.06
C THR A 132 -6.94 -27.42 5.90
N ILE A 133 -7.36 -26.24 6.34
CA ILE A 133 -8.68 -25.97 6.92
C ILE A 133 -9.36 -24.83 6.14
N PHE A 134 -10.68 -24.89 6.04
CA PHE A 134 -11.49 -23.81 5.47
C PHE A 134 -12.15 -23.00 6.60
N VAL A 135 -11.77 -21.73 6.69
CA VAL A 135 -12.20 -20.80 7.73
C VAL A 135 -13.37 -19.97 7.19
N THR A 136 -14.59 -20.29 7.63
CA THR A 136 -15.84 -19.70 7.10
C THR A 136 -16.21 -18.34 7.71
N LYS A 137 -15.68 -18.02 8.90
CA LYS A 137 -15.88 -16.74 9.60
C LYS A 137 -14.51 -16.08 9.83
N LYS A 138 -14.47 -14.77 10.12
CA LYS A 138 -13.23 -14.09 10.54
C LYS A 138 -12.68 -14.80 11.80
N LEU A 139 -11.40 -15.13 11.79
CA LEU A 139 -10.73 -15.84 12.88
C LEU A 139 -9.45 -15.11 13.32
N GLU A 140 -9.42 -14.57 14.54
CA GLU A 140 -8.22 -14.03 15.17
C GLU A 140 -7.28 -15.17 15.59
N LEU A 141 -6.02 -15.13 15.19
CA LEU A 141 -5.04 -16.15 15.59
C LEU A 141 -4.83 -16.17 17.11
N LYS A 142 -5.06 -15.03 17.78
CA LYS A 142 -5.02 -14.92 19.24
C LYS A 142 -6.05 -15.83 19.93
N ALA A 143 -7.24 -16.02 19.36
CA ALA A 143 -8.23 -16.95 19.92
C ALA A 143 -7.76 -18.41 19.80
N VAL A 144 -7.04 -18.76 18.72
CA VAL A 144 -6.46 -20.10 18.52
C VAL A 144 -5.32 -20.33 19.52
N GLU A 145 -4.45 -19.35 19.72
CA GLU A 145 -3.38 -19.37 20.74
C GLU A 145 -3.94 -19.53 22.15
N ASP A 146 -4.90 -18.69 22.55
CA ASP A 146 -5.37 -18.65 23.93
C ASP A 146 -6.18 -19.90 24.32
N VAL A 147 -6.95 -20.46 23.39
CA VAL A 147 -7.77 -21.67 23.65
C VAL A 147 -6.98 -22.96 23.46
N LEU A 148 -6.19 -23.10 22.40
CA LEU A 148 -5.46 -24.35 22.09
C LEU A 148 -4.03 -24.41 22.65
N LYS A 149 -3.50 -23.29 23.16
CA LYS A 149 -2.07 -23.10 23.48
C LYS A 149 -1.17 -23.40 22.29
N ALA A 150 -1.63 -22.99 21.11
CA ALA A 150 -0.94 -23.14 19.84
C ALA A 150 0.09 -22.03 19.63
N ASP A 151 1.24 -22.37 19.05
CA ASP A 151 2.22 -21.38 18.61
C ASP A 151 1.71 -20.64 17.35
N ILE A 152 1.51 -19.32 17.47
CA ILE A 152 1.12 -18.46 16.36
C ILE A 152 2.18 -18.42 15.26
N GLU A 153 3.47 -18.46 15.63
CA GLU A 153 4.55 -18.28 14.64
C GLU A 153 4.65 -19.48 13.70
N THR A 154 4.40 -20.71 14.18
CA THR A 154 4.18 -21.90 13.33
C THR A 154 2.99 -21.70 12.37
N ILE A 155 1.88 -21.09 12.81
CA ILE A 155 0.72 -20.83 11.93
C ILE A 155 1.07 -19.79 10.86
N LEU A 156 1.78 -18.72 11.21
CA LEU A 156 2.22 -17.69 10.28
C LEU A 156 3.27 -18.22 9.29
N PHE A 157 4.20 -19.06 9.75
CA PHE A 157 5.18 -19.75 8.91
C PHE A 157 4.52 -20.64 7.85
N LEU A 158 3.45 -21.37 8.21
CA LEU A 158 2.68 -22.17 7.27
C LEU A 158 1.79 -21.33 6.33
N ASN A 159 1.51 -20.07 6.68
CA ASN A 159 0.62 -19.16 5.97
C ASN A 159 1.23 -17.76 5.75
N PRO A 160 2.38 -17.64 5.07
CA PRO A 160 3.08 -16.37 4.88
C PRO A 160 2.30 -15.34 4.05
N GLN A 161 1.20 -15.76 3.39
CA GLN A 161 0.24 -14.87 2.74
C GLN A 161 -0.63 -14.06 3.71
N LEU A 162 -0.72 -14.42 4.99
CA LEU A 162 -1.41 -13.62 6.00
C LEU A 162 -0.57 -12.38 6.35
N ILE A 163 -1.13 -11.19 6.16
CA ILE A 163 -0.48 -9.92 6.53
C ILE A 163 -0.75 -9.57 7.99
N GLN A 164 -1.97 -9.85 8.47
CA GLN A 164 -2.44 -9.59 9.82
C GLN A 164 -2.46 -10.90 10.64
N LYS A 165 -2.48 -10.81 11.97
CA LYS A 165 -2.65 -11.98 12.88
C LYS A 165 -4.11 -12.48 12.91
N THR A 166 -4.76 -12.46 11.75
CA THR A 166 -6.19 -12.59 11.54
C THR A 166 -6.44 -13.29 10.20
N ILE A 167 -7.25 -14.34 10.19
CA ILE A 167 -7.67 -15.06 8.99
C ILE A 167 -9.02 -14.49 8.53
N PRO A 168 -9.14 -13.95 7.29
CA PRO A 168 -10.41 -13.47 6.77
C PRO A 168 -11.43 -14.60 6.58
N LYS A 169 -12.73 -14.26 6.59
CA LYS A 169 -13.80 -15.19 6.23
C LYS A 169 -13.58 -15.81 4.84
N ASN A 170 -14.00 -17.06 4.68
CA ASN A 170 -13.89 -17.87 3.46
C ASN A 170 -12.44 -18.03 2.96
N THR A 171 -11.47 -18.19 3.86
CA THR A 171 -10.06 -18.38 3.53
C THR A 171 -9.64 -19.83 3.79
N ILE A 172 -8.83 -20.41 2.88
CA ILE A 172 -8.13 -21.68 3.12
C ILE A 172 -6.77 -21.37 3.73
N VAL A 173 -6.45 -21.99 4.86
CA VAL A 173 -5.16 -21.87 5.55
C VAL A 173 -4.62 -23.25 5.94
N LYS A 174 -3.32 -23.35 6.20
CA LYS A 174 -2.61 -24.59 6.58
C LYS A 174 -2.31 -24.59 8.07
N PHE A 175 -2.78 -25.59 8.80
CA PHE A 175 -2.38 -25.87 10.19
C PHE A 175 -1.59 -27.18 10.22
N THR A 176 -0.84 -27.46 11.29
CA THR A 176 -0.30 -28.81 11.50
C THR A 176 -1.43 -29.83 11.68
N THR A 177 -1.24 -31.12 11.38
CA THR A 177 -2.33 -32.11 11.46
C THR A 177 -2.86 -32.22 12.90
N LYS A 178 -1.98 -32.11 13.88
CA LYS A 178 -2.34 -32.01 15.30
C LYS A 178 -3.23 -30.77 15.55
N LEU A 179 -2.79 -29.58 15.12
CA LEU A 179 -3.51 -28.33 15.37
C LEU A 179 -4.85 -28.28 14.64
N LYS A 180 -4.93 -28.79 13.40
CA LYS A 180 -6.19 -28.98 12.66
C LYS A 180 -7.18 -29.82 13.46
N THR A 181 -6.72 -30.94 14.03
CA THR A 181 -7.56 -31.84 14.84
C THR A 181 -8.09 -31.14 16.09
N GLN A 182 -7.22 -30.42 16.81
CA GLN A 182 -7.62 -29.62 17.99
C GLN A 182 -8.58 -28.47 17.63
N PHE A 183 -8.31 -27.75 16.55
CA PHE A 183 -9.15 -26.66 16.05
C PHE A 183 -10.55 -27.15 15.67
N LEU A 184 -10.67 -28.30 15.02
CA LEU A 184 -11.97 -28.87 14.67
C LEU A 184 -12.74 -29.35 15.91
N ALA A 185 -12.05 -29.92 16.90
CA ALA A 185 -12.67 -30.40 18.14
C ALA A 185 -13.15 -29.27 19.08
N GLN A 186 -12.47 -28.11 19.09
CA GLN A 186 -12.79 -26.98 19.98
C GLN A 186 -13.26 -25.73 19.21
N LYS A 187 -13.70 -25.91 17.95
CA LYS A 187 -14.06 -24.82 17.04
C LYS A 187 -15.01 -23.80 17.66
N ASP A 188 -16.06 -24.28 18.31
CA ASP A 188 -17.09 -23.42 18.90
C ASP A 188 -16.56 -22.65 20.12
N SER A 189 -15.69 -23.27 20.93
CA SER A 189 -15.00 -22.61 22.05
C SER A 189 -14.04 -21.50 21.56
N ILE A 190 -13.36 -21.70 20.44
CA ILE A 190 -12.47 -20.69 19.83
C ILE A 190 -13.27 -19.48 19.34
N TYR A 191 -14.35 -19.70 18.59
CA TYR A 191 -15.21 -18.59 18.16
C TYR A 191 -15.94 -17.93 19.32
N PHE A 192 -16.39 -18.68 20.34
CA PHE A 192 -16.97 -18.12 21.55
C PHE A 192 -15.97 -17.25 22.31
N TYR A 193 -14.71 -17.69 22.48
CA TYR A 193 -13.66 -16.89 23.11
C TYR A 193 -13.36 -15.63 22.29
N GLN A 194 -13.22 -15.77 20.96
CA GLN A 194 -13.04 -14.63 20.09
C GLN A 194 -14.16 -13.61 20.26
N ASP A 195 -15.42 -14.04 20.11
CA ASP A 195 -16.56 -13.13 20.04
C ASP A 195 -16.91 -12.57 21.43
N SER A 196 -16.65 -13.32 22.51
CA SER A 196 -17.01 -12.94 23.89
C SER A 196 -15.86 -12.38 24.72
N ILE A 197 -14.60 -12.43 24.26
CA ILE A 197 -13.42 -11.92 25.00
C ILE A 197 -12.61 -10.94 24.14
N LEU A 198 -12.23 -11.30 22.91
CA LEU A 198 -11.39 -10.45 22.05
C LEU A 198 -12.20 -9.36 21.33
N ASN A 199 -13.35 -9.73 20.78
CA ASN A 199 -14.30 -8.85 20.11
C ASN A 199 -15.38 -8.32 21.08
N GLN A 200 -15.15 -8.40 22.40
CA GLN A 200 -15.99 -7.62 23.31
C GLN A 200 -15.99 -6.18 22.77
N PRO A 201 -17.16 -5.52 22.66
CA PRO A 201 -17.12 -4.08 22.67
C PRO A 201 -16.40 -3.75 23.99
N LYS A 202 -15.18 -3.21 23.90
CA LYS A 202 -14.57 -2.53 25.04
C LYS A 202 -15.71 -1.73 25.65
N PRO A 203 -15.99 -1.83 26.97
CA PRO A 203 -16.87 -0.87 27.60
C PRO A 203 -16.38 0.47 27.07
N LYS A 204 -17.26 1.25 26.41
CA LYS A 204 -16.95 2.67 26.19
C LYS A 204 -16.48 3.09 27.56
N GLU A 205 -15.19 3.44 27.69
CA GLU A 205 -14.64 3.77 28.99
C GLU A 205 -15.65 4.72 29.59
N LYS A 206 -16.14 4.40 30.79
CA LYS A 206 -16.96 5.39 31.48
C LYS A 206 -16.04 6.58 31.50
N ILE A 207 -16.42 7.62 30.76
CA ILE A 207 -15.74 8.90 30.81
C ILE A 207 -16.18 9.40 32.18
N ASP A 208 -15.44 8.93 33.20
CA ASP A 208 -15.72 9.15 34.60
C ASP A 208 -15.62 10.65 34.77
N THR A 209 -16.80 11.27 34.83
CA THR A 209 -17.01 12.69 34.55
C THR A 209 -16.46 13.15 33.19
N ILE A 210 -17.34 13.27 32.20
CA ILE A 210 -17.32 14.51 31.42
C ILE A 210 -17.70 15.58 32.45
N PRO A 211 -16.80 16.49 32.87
CA PRO A 211 -17.26 17.68 33.57
C PRO A 211 -18.21 18.38 32.61
N ALA A 212 -19.44 18.65 33.05
CA ALA A 212 -20.28 19.61 32.35
C ALA A 212 -19.52 20.94 32.41
N ILE A 213 -18.83 21.29 31.33
CA ILE A 213 -18.18 22.59 31.21
C ILE A 213 -19.29 23.60 30.96
N GLU A 214 -19.89 24.03 32.07
CA GLU A 214 -20.57 25.31 32.14
C GLU A 214 -19.52 26.39 31.82
N GLU A 215 -19.77 27.15 30.76
CA GLU A 215 -19.12 28.43 30.43
C GLU A 215 -17.57 28.51 30.56
N GLY A 216 -16.87 27.57 29.92
CA GLY A 216 -15.42 27.71 29.68
C GLY A 216 -15.10 28.75 28.59
N GLU A 217 -13.94 29.41 28.71
CA GLU A 217 -13.41 30.25 27.62
C GLU A 217 -13.21 29.42 26.34
N PHE A 218 -13.49 30.04 25.18
CA PHE A 218 -13.25 29.45 23.87
C PHE A 218 -12.51 30.40 22.96
N ILE A 219 -11.65 29.86 22.11
CA ILE A 219 -11.09 30.60 20.97
C ILE A 219 -11.91 30.32 19.71
N VAL A 220 -11.94 31.30 18.80
CA VAL A 220 -12.52 31.14 17.46
C VAL A 220 -11.39 30.92 16.47
N TYR A 221 -11.29 29.70 15.94
CA TYR A 221 -10.31 29.31 14.94
C TYR A 221 -10.90 29.42 13.54
N ASN A 222 -10.30 30.24 12.67
CA ASN A 222 -10.70 30.34 11.26
C ASN A 222 -9.95 29.30 10.43
N ILE A 223 -10.68 28.38 9.80
CA ILE A 223 -10.15 27.26 9.02
C ILE A 223 -9.43 27.77 7.77
N LYS A 224 -8.20 27.30 7.56
CA LYS A 224 -7.31 27.63 6.45
C LYS A 224 -7.24 26.50 5.43
N SER A 225 -6.71 26.79 4.25
CA SER A 225 -6.47 25.78 3.22
C SER A 225 -5.49 24.71 3.72
N GLY A 226 -5.93 23.45 3.72
CA GLY A 226 -5.15 22.30 4.17
C GLY A 226 -5.40 21.87 5.62
N ASP A 227 -6.22 22.60 6.39
CA ASP A 227 -6.62 22.17 7.72
C ASP A 227 -7.57 20.96 7.67
N VAL A 228 -7.40 20.04 8.62
CA VAL A 228 -8.33 18.93 8.85
C VAL A 228 -8.65 18.81 10.34
N LEU A 229 -9.88 18.40 10.66
CA LEU A 229 -10.41 18.45 12.03
C LEU A 229 -9.58 17.63 13.03
N GLY A 230 -8.90 16.58 12.59
CA GLY A 230 -7.95 15.80 13.40
C GLY A 230 -6.70 16.57 13.81
N LEU A 231 -6.06 17.31 12.89
CA LEU A 231 -4.86 18.10 13.18
C LEU A 231 -5.18 19.34 14.02
N ILE A 232 -6.38 19.93 13.83
CA ILE A 232 -6.86 21.01 14.73
C ILE A 232 -7.07 20.45 16.13
N ALA A 233 -7.71 19.28 16.26
CA ALA A 233 -7.96 18.65 17.56
C ALA A 233 -6.65 18.33 18.31
N GLU A 234 -5.71 17.68 17.63
CA GLU A 234 -4.37 17.38 18.15
C GLU A 234 -3.60 18.64 18.57
N LYS A 235 -3.57 19.67 17.72
CA LYS A 235 -2.89 20.94 18.01
C LYS A 235 -3.43 21.66 19.24
N HIS A 236 -4.73 21.52 19.51
CA HIS A 236 -5.39 22.16 20.64
C HIS A 236 -5.63 21.20 21.83
N ASN A 237 -5.04 20.00 21.80
CA ASN A 237 -5.15 18.97 22.85
C ASN A 237 -6.61 18.61 23.21
N VAL A 238 -7.48 18.56 22.20
CA VAL A 238 -8.89 18.17 22.30
C VAL A 238 -9.17 17.00 21.35
N THR A 239 -10.32 16.37 21.48
CA THR A 239 -10.74 15.30 20.55
C THR A 239 -11.54 15.85 19.37
N VAL A 240 -11.50 15.13 18.23
CA VAL A 240 -12.36 15.43 17.08
C VAL A 240 -13.84 15.46 17.48
N THR A 241 -14.26 14.54 18.34
CA THR A 241 -15.63 14.44 18.86
C THR A 241 -16.05 15.67 19.66
N GLN A 242 -15.13 16.27 20.44
CA GLN A 242 -15.38 17.53 21.14
C GLN A 242 -15.51 18.71 20.15
N LEU A 243 -14.60 18.83 19.18
CA LEU A 243 -14.73 19.87 18.14
C LEU A 243 -16.05 19.73 17.36
N GLN A 244 -16.49 18.51 17.08
CA GLN A 244 -17.76 18.22 16.44
C GLN A 244 -18.96 18.66 17.29
N SER A 245 -18.97 18.33 18.59
CA SER A 245 -20.08 18.68 19.48
C SER A 245 -20.17 20.20 19.72
N TRP A 246 -19.05 20.89 19.90
CA TRP A 246 -19.03 22.35 20.10
C TRP A 246 -19.43 23.16 18.88
N ASN A 247 -19.30 22.59 17.67
CA ASN A 247 -19.56 23.27 16.41
C ASN A 247 -20.73 22.65 15.61
N ASN A 248 -21.50 21.75 16.24
CA ASN A 248 -22.65 21.05 15.64
C ASN A 248 -22.32 20.33 14.31
N LEU A 249 -21.11 19.78 14.19
CA LEU A 249 -20.66 19.08 12.98
C LEU A 249 -21.10 17.62 13.01
N SER A 250 -21.82 17.18 11.99
CA SER A 250 -22.26 15.78 11.82
C SER A 250 -21.19 14.86 11.20
N GLY A 251 -19.98 15.38 10.94
CA GLY A 251 -18.89 14.66 10.30
C GLY A 251 -17.56 15.39 10.42
N THR A 252 -16.54 14.96 9.68
CA THR A 252 -15.18 15.54 9.71
C THR A 252 -14.92 16.56 8.59
N ARG A 253 -15.90 16.80 7.72
CA ARG A 253 -15.84 17.82 6.68
C ARG A 253 -15.91 19.21 7.33
N ILE A 254 -14.98 20.06 6.93
CA ILE A 254 -14.90 21.47 7.29
C ILE A 254 -14.54 22.26 6.03
N ASP A 255 -15.08 23.48 5.88
CA ASP A 255 -14.87 24.30 4.69
C ASP A 255 -13.93 25.49 5.00
N ILE A 256 -13.15 25.94 4.01
CA ILE A 256 -12.16 27.02 4.21
C ILE A 256 -12.87 28.34 4.56
N GLY A 257 -12.42 29.02 5.60
CA GLY A 257 -13.05 30.23 6.15
C GLY A 257 -14.17 29.96 7.16
N GLN A 258 -14.59 28.71 7.35
CA GLN A 258 -15.48 28.34 8.45
C GLN A 258 -14.80 28.60 9.80
N GLN A 259 -15.59 29.02 10.79
CA GLN A 259 -15.13 29.28 12.15
C GLN A 259 -15.42 28.08 13.05
N LEU A 260 -14.45 27.66 13.86
CA LEU A 260 -14.61 26.66 14.90
C LEU A 260 -14.36 27.27 16.27
N LYS A 261 -15.33 27.08 17.19
CA LYS A 261 -15.15 27.26 18.63
C LYS A 261 -14.33 26.10 19.17
N ILE A 262 -13.25 26.42 19.87
CA ILE A 262 -12.39 25.45 20.54
C ILE A 262 -12.33 25.84 22.01
N TYR A 263 -12.89 25.00 22.89
CA TYR A 263 -12.83 25.15 24.34
C TYR A 263 -11.59 24.43 24.86
N GLY A 264 -10.94 24.99 25.89
CA GLY A 264 -9.70 24.42 26.41
C GLY A 264 -9.26 25.06 27.71
N THR A 265 -8.47 24.32 28.48
CA THR A 265 -7.75 24.83 29.65
C THR A 265 -6.33 25.19 29.24
N GLU A 266 -5.90 26.43 29.48
CA GLU A 266 -4.63 27.06 29.08
C GLU A 266 -4.51 27.51 27.61
N PHE A 267 -5.10 28.68 27.31
CA PHE A 267 -4.74 29.45 26.11
C PHE A 267 -3.54 30.37 26.37
N LYS A 268 -2.32 29.91 26.08
CA LYS A 268 -1.17 30.83 25.98
C LYS A 268 -1.30 31.70 24.73
N GLN A 269 -1.49 33.00 24.93
CA GLN A 269 -1.37 34.00 23.88
C GLN A 269 0.10 34.13 23.46
N GLU A 270 0.46 33.55 22.31
CA GLU A 270 1.63 34.03 21.57
C GLU A 270 1.20 35.23 20.71
N ALA A 271 1.61 36.41 21.16
CA ALA A 271 1.46 37.66 20.42
C ALA A 271 2.32 37.64 19.14
N ALA A 272 1.90 38.42 18.14
CA ALA A 272 2.62 38.55 16.88
C ALA A 272 4.04 39.12 17.09
N PRO A 273 5.09 38.55 16.45
CA PRO A 273 6.40 39.17 16.41
C PRO A 273 6.43 40.30 15.36
N GLU A 274 6.56 41.54 15.84
CA GLU A 274 7.01 42.67 15.02
C GLU A 274 8.56 42.74 14.96
N PRO A 275 9.16 43.51 14.02
CA PRO A 275 10.41 43.10 13.39
C PRO A 275 11.69 43.69 14.02
N ILE A 276 12.80 42.97 13.86
CA ILE A 276 14.16 43.50 14.02
C ILE A 276 15.02 43.06 12.81
N ALA A 277 15.57 44.02 12.08
CA ALA A 277 16.64 43.86 11.07
C ALA A 277 18.02 44.04 11.77
N GLU A 278 19.22 43.78 11.25
CA GLU A 278 19.77 43.31 9.96
C GLU A 278 20.79 42.16 10.24
N LYS A 279 21.70 41.63 9.39
CA LYS A 279 22.17 41.76 7.97
C LYS A 279 22.84 40.39 7.65
N ASP A 280 22.83 39.80 6.46
CA ASP A 280 23.67 40.01 5.24
C ASP A 280 23.82 38.56 4.64
N SER A 281 23.98 38.25 3.36
CA SER A 281 23.69 38.95 2.09
C SER A 281 23.66 37.94 0.92
N LEU A 282 22.69 38.10 0.01
CA LEU A 282 22.68 37.74 -1.43
C LEU A 282 22.93 36.27 -1.92
N PRO A 283 22.48 35.91 -3.15
CA PRO A 283 21.20 36.29 -3.78
C PRO A 283 20.48 35.11 -4.47
N LYS A 284 19.14 35.20 -4.58
CA LYS A 284 18.35 34.47 -5.59
C LYS A 284 17.89 35.46 -6.66
N GLN A 285 18.04 35.13 -7.93
CA GLN A 285 17.54 35.95 -9.02
C GLN A 285 16.00 35.89 -9.11
N THR A 286 15.41 37.03 -9.43
CA THR A 286 14.01 37.27 -9.83
C THR A 286 13.71 36.57 -11.18
N THR A 287 12.49 36.49 -11.74
CA THR A 287 11.46 37.54 -11.95
C THR A 287 10.11 36.87 -12.37
N PRO A 288 9.05 37.55 -12.86
CA PRO A 288 7.79 37.67 -12.11
C PRO A 288 6.59 36.90 -12.71
N SER A 289 5.50 36.85 -11.93
CA SER A 289 4.17 36.50 -12.42
C SER A 289 3.55 37.68 -13.21
N GLN A 290 2.76 37.39 -14.24
CA GLN A 290 1.77 38.32 -14.79
C GLN A 290 0.38 37.68 -14.79
N THR A 291 -0.58 38.46 -14.32
CA THR A 291 -2.00 38.12 -14.20
C THR A 291 -2.73 38.63 -15.44
N GLU A 292 -3.58 37.83 -16.08
CA GLU A 292 -4.68 38.39 -16.87
C GLU A 292 -5.93 37.49 -16.96
N THR A 293 -7.04 38.21 -17.08
CA THR A 293 -8.48 37.93 -17.15
C THR A 293 -9.03 36.57 -17.60
N ARG A 294 -10.16 36.20 -16.99
CA ARG A 294 -11.00 35.02 -17.26
C ARG A 294 -11.95 35.24 -18.45
N PRO A 295 -12.24 34.20 -19.25
CA PRO A 295 -13.65 33.84 -19.47
C PRO A 295 -13.93 32.38 -19.11
N SER A 296 -15.15 32.12 -18.65
CA SER A 296 -15.55 30.83 -18.08
C SER A 296 -16.11 29.85 -19.11
N THR A 297 -15.31 28.85 -19.48
CA THR A 297 -15.77 27.51 -19.86
C THR A 297 -15.14 26.50 -18.90
N SER A 298 -15.92 25.57 -18.35
CA SER A 298 -15.35 24.51 -17.50
C SER A 298 -14.57 23.56 -18.38
N SER A 299 -13.24 23.59 -18.30
CA SER A 299 -12.35 22.72 -19.07
C SER A 299 -12.29 21.28 -18.56
N TYR A 300 -12.98 20.99 -17.46
CA TYR A 300 -13.08 19.67 -16.82
C TYR A 300 -14.55 19.26 -16.62
N SER A 301 -14.78 17.95 -16.63
CA SER A 301 -16.10 17.31 -16.47
C SER A 301 -16.50 17.19 -15.00
N GLU A 302 -15.55 16.80 -14.15
CA GLU A 302 -15.76 16.54 -12.72
C GLU A 302 -14.43 16.69 -11.94
N ILE A 303 -14.52 16.75 -10.60
CA ILE A 303 -13.36 16.66 -9.70
C ILE A 303 -13.40 15.30 -9.01
N TYR A 304 -12.35 14.50 -9.22
CA TYR A 304 -12.18 13.20 -8.58
C TYR A 304 -11.23 13.31 -7.38
N ILE A 305 -11.69 12.92 -6.20
CA ILE A 305 -10.85 12.85 -5.00
C ILE A 305 -10.19 11.47 -4.91
N VAL A 306 -8.85 11.45 -4.90
CA VAL A 306 -8.04 10.23 -4.81
C VAL A 306 -8.32 9.47 -3.52
N LYS A 307 -8.73 8.20 -3.63
CA LYS A 307 -8.98 7.31 -2.49
C LYS A 307 -7.78 6.40 -2.23
N SER A 308 -7.75 5.77 -1.06
CA SER A 308 -6.73 4.76 -0.76
C SER A 308 -6.76 3.63 -1.80
N GLY A 309 -5.60 3.32 -2.39
CA GLY A 309 -5.47 2.30 -3.45
C GLY A 309 -5.74 2.77 -4.88
N ASP A 310 -6.17 4.03 -5.10
CA ASP A 310 -6.27 4.58 -6.46
C ASP A 310 -4.89 4.83 -7.08
N ASN A 311 -4.80 4.66 -8.40
CA ASN A 311 -3.71 5.18 -9.24
C ASN A 311 -4.30 5.79 -10.52
N LEU A 312 -3.53 6.62 -11.22
CA LEU A 312 -4.02 7.37 -12.40
C LEU A 312 -4.65 6.48 -13.48
N TRP A 313 -4.19 5.24 -13.66
CA TRP A 313 -4.77 4.30 -14.62
C TRP A 313 -6.14 3.78 -14.16
N ILE A 314 -6.29 3.45 -12.87
CA ILE A 314 -7.59 3.09 -12.26
C ILE A 314 -8.57 4.26 -12.32
N ILE A 315 -8.10 5.50 -12.10
CA ILE A 315 -8.93 6.70 -12.17
C ILE A 315 -9.35 6.97 -13.62
N ALA A 316 -8.40 6.99 -14.56
CA ALA A 316 -8.68 7.21 -15.99
C ALA A 316 -9.71 6.21 -16.52
N LYS A 317 -9.62 4.92 -16.15
CA LYS A 317 -10.58 3.88 -16.57
C LYS A 317 -12.02 4.12 -16.10
N LYS A 318 -12.27 4.98 -15.11
CA LYS A 318 -13.63 5.37 -14.66
C LYS A 318 -14.28 6.40 -15.60
N PHE A 319 -13.52 7.04 -16.48
CA PHE A 319 -13.99 8.10 -17.37
C PHE A 319 -13.73 7.74 -18.84
N SER A 320 -14.77 7.70 -19.66
CA SER A 320 -14.66 7.25 -21.06
C SER A 320 -13.73 8.16 -21.88
N GLY A 321 -12.80 7.56 -22.63
CA GLY A 321 -11.89 8.28 -23.54
C GLY A 321 -10.67 8.95 -22.90
N ILE A 322 -10.59 9.02 -21.57
CA ILE A 322 -9.54 9.72 -20.82
C ILE A 322 -8.39 8.75 -20.49
N SER A 323 -7.14 9.19 -20.72
CA SER A 323 -5.93 8.45 -20.34
C SER A 323 -5.30 8.96 -19.04
N ALA A 324 -4.38 8.18 -18.46
CA ALA A 324 -3.61 8.62 -17.30
C ALA A 324 -2.76 9.85 -17.64
N GLU A 325 -2.17 9.89 -18.84
CA GLU A 325 -1.40 11.01 -19.36
C GLU A 325 -2.24 12.29 -19.54
N ASP A 326 -3.52 12.16 -19.92
CA ASP A 326 -4.43 13.31 -20.03
C ASP A 326 -4.68 13.94 -18.66
N ILE A 327 -4.95 13.12 -17.63
CA ILE A 327 -5.16 13.59 -16.25
C ILE A 327 -3.89 14.24 -15.70
N MET A 328 -2.71 13.65 -15.93
CA MET A 328 -1.41 14.21 -15.52
C MET A 328 -1.16 15.59 -16.11
N LYS A 329 -1.27 15.70 -17.45
CA LYS A 329 -1.06 16.97 -18.17
C LYS A 329 -2.06 18.03 -17.75
N PHE A 330 -3.33 17.67 -17.57
CA PHE A 330 -4.37 18.62 -17.21
C PHE A 330 -4.24 19.16 -15.78
N ASN A 331 -3.70 18.36 -14.86
CA ASN A 331 -3.50 18.76 -13.46
C ASN A 331 -2.08 19.26 -13.15
N ASN A 332 -1.16 19.22 -14.13
CA ASN A 332 0.28 19.51 -13.96
C ASN A 332 0.94 18.65 -12.85
N ILE A 333 0.62 17.35 -12.82
CA ILE A 333 1.15 16.39 -11.84
C ILE A 333 1.97 15.28 -12.49
N ASP A 334 2.84 14.67 -11.69
CA ASP A 334 3.51 13.43 -12.04
C ASP A 334 2.64 12.20 -11.68
N ALA A 335 3.23 11.00 -11.64
CA ALA A 335 2.50 9.78 -11.33
C ALA A 335 2.19 9.58 -9.82
N ASN A 336 2.69 10.47 -8.94
CA ASN A 336 2.62 10.31 -7.50
C ASN A 336 1.34 10.94 -6.93
N LEU A 337 0.29 10.12 -6.80
CA LEU A 337 -0.96 10.54 -6.17
C LEU A 337 -0.90 10.47 -4.64
N LYS A 338 -1.43 11.49 -3.98
CA LYS A 338 -1.68 11.49 -2.53
C LYS A 338 -3.15 11.20 -2.25
N ILE A 339 -3.43 10.45 -1.19
CA ILE A 339 -4.82 10.21 -0.74
C ILE A 339 -5.44 11.55 -0.34
N GLY A 340 -6.68 11.81 -0.80
CA GLY A 340 -7.37 13.08 -0.63
C GLY A 340 -7.04 14.16 -1.67
N GLN A 341 -6.10 13.90 -2.59
CA GLN A 341 -5.78 14.84 -3.68
C GLN A 341 -6.96 15.00 -4.64
N GLU A 342 -7.28 16.25 -4.99
CA GLU A 342 -8.27 16.56 -6.02
C GLU A 342 -7.64 16.51 -7.42
N LEU A 343 -8.26 15.76 -8.32
CA LEU A 343 -7.91 15.69 -9.73
C LEU A 343 -9.07 16.20 -10.58
N LYS A 344 -8.83 17.27 -11.34
CA LYS A 344 -9.77 17.78 -12.34
C LYS A 344 -9.72 16.85 -13.55
N ILE A 345 -10.85 16.28 -13.92
CA ILE A 345 -10.93 15.30 -15.01
C ILE A 345 -11.21 16.06 -16.31
N PRO A 346 -10.31 16.05 -17.32
CA PRO A 346 -10.46 16.87 -18.52
C PRO A 346 -11.74 16.51 -19.30
N ASN A 347 -12.41 17.51 -19.87
CA ASN A 347 -13.44 17.27 -20.89
C ASN A 347 -12.78 16.74 -22.17
N LYS A 348 -13.40 15.76 -22.83
CA LYS A 348 -12.87 15.12 -24.04
C LYS A 348 -13.97 14.63 -24.96
#